data_AF-A0A662SFG0-F1
#
_entry.id   AF-A0A662SFG0-F1
#
_cell.length_a   1.000
_cell.length_b   1.000
_cell.length_c   1.000
_cell.angle_alpha   90.00
_cell.angle_beta   90.00
_cell.angle_gamma   90.00
#
_symmetry.space_group_name_H-M   'P 1'
#
loop_
_entity.id
_entity.type
_entity.pdbx_description
1 polymer ?
#
loop_
_entity_poly.entity_id
_entity_poly.type
_entity_poly.pdbx_seq_one_letter_code
_entity_poly.pdbx_strand_id
1 'polypeptide(L)'
;MKTKVFAYKGIIGIESSLDAEGLINNPREKGQLGFSLKAESVEFSQGAIDILLKIEKSSDAIGDVDIFMSNNDGVVFSWIGGPRRAIHPGKAEGSNVYDPTLISATDNVDVPEDFKQYVDGYFDSLKKHSDSE
;
A
#
# COMPACT_ATOMS: atom_id res chain seq x y z
N MET A 1 2.56 14.54 -7.98
CA MET A 1 3.60 13.66 -7.36
C MET A 1 3.27 12.23 -7.72
N LYS A 2 4.25 11.38 -8.04
CA LYS A 2 3.97 9.95 -8.20
C LYS A 2 3.83 9.26 -6.85
N THR A 3 2.87 8.36 -6.74
CA THR A 3 2.73 7.51 -5.56
C THR A 3 3.85 6.49 -5.54
N LYS A 4 4.46 6.29 -4.37
CA LYS A 4 5.49 5.28 -4.14
C LYS A 4 4.98 4.22 -3.17
N VAL A 5 5.23 2.97 -3.50
CA VAL A 5 4.92 1.81 -2.66
C VAL A 5 6.22 1.05 -2.44
N PHE A 6 6.65 0.99 -1.19
CA PHE A 6 7.95 0.43 -0.82
C PHE A 6 7.81 -0.48 0.40
N ALA A 7 8.89 -1.17 0.77
CA ALA A 7 8.91 -2.08 1.91
C ALA A 7 10.12 -1.83 2.79
N TYR A 8 9.92 -1.91 4.11
CA TYR A 8 11.00 -1.90 5.09
C TYR A 8 10.63 -2.78 6.28
N LYS A 9 11.54 -3.70 6.66
CA LYS A 9 11.34 -4.68 7.75
C LYS A 9 10.00 -5.43 7.69
N GLY A 10 9.58 -5.83 6.49
CA GLY A 10 8.34 -6.59 6.28
C GLY A 10 7.05 -5.76 6.35
N ILE A 11 7.16 -4.44 6.46
CA ILE A 11 6.01 -3.51 6.43
C ILE A 11 5.98 -2.81 5.08
N ILE A 12 4.81 -2.74 4.45
CA ILE A 12 4.60 -1.94 3.24
C ILE A 12 4.36 -0.48 3.65
N GLY A 13 5.06 0.44 3.01
CA GLY A 13 4.80 1.86 3.08
C GLY A 13 4.22 2.39 1.78
N ILE A 14 3.24 3.28 1.88
CA ILE A 14 2.66 4.03 0.77
C ILE A 14 2.90 5.51 1.06
N GLU A 15 3.52 6.19 0.09
CA GLU A 15 3.69 7.63 0.08
C GLU A 15 3.02 8.21 -1.16
N SER A 16 2.00 9.04 -0.94
CA SER A 16 1.16 9.63 -1.97
C SER A 16 0.84 11.09 -1.62
N SER A 17 0.08 11.74 -2.49
CA SER A 17 -0.50 13.06 -2.26
C SER A 17 -1.96 13.10 -2.70
N LEU A 18 -2.70 14.11 -2.23
CA LEU A 18 -4.12 14.30 -2.61
C LEU A 18 -4.30 14.77 -4.06
N ASP A 19 -3.20 14.99 -4.76
CA ASP A 19 -3.06 15.40 -6.16
C ASP A 19 -2.05 14.48 -6.88
N ALA A 20 -1.96 13.23 -6.42
CA ALA A 20 -1.09 12.24 -7.01
C ALA A 20 -1.45 11.97 -8.49
N GLU A 21 -0.41 11.71 -9.28
CA GLU A 21 -0.58 11.36 -10.69
C GLU A 21 -1.34 10.04 -10.82
N GLY A 22 -2.30 9.99 -11.75
CA GLY A 22 -3.09 8.78 -12.01
C GLY A 22 -4.24 8.53 -11.04
N LEU A 23 -4.58 9.49 -10.16
CA LEU A 23 -5.78 9.40 -9.32
C LEU A 23 -7.05 9.21 -10.15
N ILE A 24 -7.83 8.19 -9.80
CA ILE A 24 -9.11 7.84 -10.41
C ILE A 24 -10.26 8.47 -9.61
N ASN A 25 -10.17 8.47 -8.28
CA ASN A 25 -11.16 9.06 -7.39
C ASN A 25 -10.70 10.40 -6.80
N ASN A 26 -11.63 11.17 -6.23
CA ASN A 26 -11.33 12.39 -5.47
C ASN A 26 -11.34 12.10 -3.95
N PRO A 27 -10.19 11.84 -3.30
CA PRO A 27 -10.13 11.45 -1.88
C PRO A 27 -10.59 12.55 -0.90
N ARG A 28 -10.88 13.78 -1.39
CA ARG A 28 -11.43 14.87 -0.56
C ARG A 28 -12.96 14.82 -0.44
N GLU A 29 -13.64 14.03 -1.27
CA GLU A 29 -15.09 13.95 -1.28
C GLU A 29 -15.63 13.05 -0.18
N LYS A 30 -16.82 13.39 0.34
CA LYS A 30 -17.48 12.59 1.39
C LYS A 30 -17.81 11.20 0.85
N GLY A 31 -17.56 10.19 1.66
CA GLY A 31 -17.81 8.78 1.32
C GLY A 31 -16.63 8.09 0.63
N GLN A 32 -15.56 8.81 0.31
CA GLN A 32 -14.32 8.23 -0.20
C GLN A 32 -13.47 7.75 0.99
N LEU A 33 -13.27 6.43 1.09
CA LEU A 33 -12.54 5.81 2.20
C LEU A 33 -11.02 5.76 1.99
N GLY A 34 -10.56 6.06 0.79
CA GLY A 34 -9.17 5.92 0.42
C GLY A 34 -8.87 6.40 -0.99
N PHE A 35 -7.86 5.79 -1.59
CA PHE A 35 -7.27 6.21 -2.85
C PHE A 35 -7.40 5.09 -3.87
N SER A 36 -7.63 5.45 -5.12
CA SER A 36 -7.56 4.55 -6.27
C SER A 36 -6.77 5.25 -7.37
N LEU A 37 -5.70 4.61 -7.84
CA LEU A 37 -4.84 5.13 -8.88
C LEU A 37 -4.65 4.10 -9.99
N LYS A 38 -4.38 4.59 -11.20
CA LYS A 38 -3.84 3.75 -12.26
C LYS A 38 -2.47 3.24 -11.83
N ALA A 39 -2.27 1.92 -11.84
CA ALA A 39 -1.05 1.30 -11.35
C ALA A 39 0.20 1.70 -12.16
N GLU A 40 0.04 2.05 -13.44
CA GLU A 40 1.13 2.59 -14.28
C GLU A 40 1.70 3.94 -13.79
N SER A 41 0.94 4.68 -12.97
CA SER A 41 1.37 5.94 -12.34
C SER A 41 1.99 5.74 -10.96
N VAL A 42 2.12 4.49 -10.50
CA VAL A 42 2.64 4.13 -9.18
C VAL A 42 4.00 3.45 -9.31
N GLU A 43 4.95 3.86 -8.48
CA GLU A 43 6.28 3.26 -8.41
C GLU A 43 6.31 2.21 -7.31
N PHE A 44 6.53 0.95 -7.67
CA PHE A 44 6.56 -0.18 -6.72
C PHE A 44 7.99 -0.67 -6.52
N SER A 45 8.48 -0.71 -5.28
CA SER A 45 9.73 -1.42 -5.00
C SER A 45 9.54 -2.93 -5.09
N GLN A 46 10.60 -3.67 -5.45
CA GLN A 46 10.54 -5.14 -5.50
C GLN A 46 10.10 -5.74 -4.15
N GLY A 47 10.65 -5.23 -3.04
CA GLY A 47 10.28 -5.69 -1.70
C GLY A 47 8.80 -5.46 -1.36
N ALA A 48 8.17 -4.42 -1.90
CA ALA A 48 6.73 -4.22 -1.74
C ALA A 48 5.92 -5.27 -2.49
N ILE A 49 6.28 -5.57 -3.75
CA ILE A 49 5.64 -6.62 -4.55
C ILE A 49 5.76 -7.98 -3.86
N ASP A 50 6.94 -8.32 -3.35
CA ASP A 50 7.18 -9.59 -2.66
C ASP A 50 6.29 -9.75 -1.41
N ILE A 51 5.88 -8.65 -0.78
CA ILE A 51 4.95 -8.66 0.36
C ILE A 51 3.49 -8.67 -0.12
N LEU A 52 3.15 -7.86 -1.12
CA LEU A 52 1.79 -7.82 -1.70
C LEU A 52 1.37 -9.20 -2.22
N LEU A 53 2.29 -9.94 -2.86
CA LEU A 53 2.06 -11.32 -3.30
C LEU A 53 1.70 -12.30 -2.16
N LYS A 54 1.92 -11.92 -0.89
CA LYS A 54 1.62 -12.73 0.30
C LYS A 54 0.37 -12.27 1.04
N ILE A 55 -0.24 -11.16 0.64
CA ILE A 55 -1.49 -10.69 1.23
C ILE A 55 -2.63 -11.61 0.77
N GLU A 56 -3.44 -12.06 1.72
CA GLU A 56 -4.56 -12.96 1.44
C GLU A 56 -5.74 -12.19 0.85
N LYS A 57 -6.51 -12.86 -0.01
CA LYS A 57 -7.77 -12.35 -0.54
C LYS A 57 -8.89 -12.67 0.43
N SER A 58 -9.76 -11.71 0.69
CA SER A 58 -11.02 -11.92 1.40
C SER A 58 -12.17 -12.23 0.42
N SER A 59 -13.35 -12.54 0.95
CA SER A 59 -14.58 -12.65 0.16
C SER A 59 -15.26 -11.30 -0.11
N ASP A 60 -14.77 -10.23 0.52
CA ASP A 60 -15.40 -8.91 0.47
C ASP A 60 -15.07 -8.17 -0.83
N ALA A 61 -15.92 -7.20 -1.16
CA ALA A 61 -15.75 -6.37 -2.35
C ALA A 61 -14.66 -5.28 -2.18
N ILE A 62 -14.13 -5.10 -0.97
CA ILE A 62 -13.15 -4.06 -0.64
C ILE A 62 -12.10 -4.67 0.29
N GLY A 63 -10.82 -4.53 -0.06
CA GLY A 63 -9.68 -4.84 0.79
C GLY A 63 -9.05 -3.59 1.40
N ASP A 64 -8.13 -3.80 2.34
CA ASP A 64 -7.25 -2.74 2.87
C ASP A 64 -6.33 -2.18 1.79
N VAL A 65 -5.89 -3.05 0.89
CA VAL A 65 -5.08 -2.76 -0.29
C VAL A 65 -5.52 -3.66 -1.43
N ASP A 66 -5.68 -3.08 -2.61
CA ASP A 66 -6.26 -3.74 -3.76
C ASP A 66 -5.46 -3.47 -5.02
N ILE A 67 -5.35 -4.50 -5.85
CA ILE A 67 -4.78 -4.45 -7.20
C ILE A 67 -5.73 -5.25 -8.08
N PHE A 68 -6.30 -4.66 -9.11
CA PHE A 68 -7.26 -5.38 -9.97
C PHE A 68 -7.34 -4.76 -11.36
N MET A 69 -7.86 -5.52 -12.33
CA MET A 69 -8.13 -5.01 -13.67
C MET A 69 -9.50 -4.32 -13.71
N SER A 70 -9.52 -3.01 -13.99
CA SER A 70 -10.71 -2.22 -14.31
C SER A 70 -10.94 -2.20 -15.83
N ASN A 71 -12.20 -2.30 -16.24
CA ASN A 71 -12.58 -2.24 -17.66
C ASN A 71 -12.22 -0.89 -18.31
N ASN A 72 -12.20 0.20 -17.54
CA ASN A 72 -12.03 1.55 -18.06
C ASN A 72 -10.64 2.14 -17.74
N ASP A 73 -10.03 1.70 -16.64
CA ASP A 73 -8.81 2.33 -16.09
C ASP A 73 -7.56 1.46 -16.20
N GLY A 74 -7.69 0.24 -16.73
CA GLY A 74 -6.61 -0.74 -16.75
C GLY A 74 -6.34 -1.30 -15.35
N VAL A 75 -5.08 -1.57 -15.03
CA VAL A 75 -4.71 -2.06 -13.69
C VAL A 75 -4.84 -0.90 -12.69
N VAL A 76 -5.64 -1.11 -11.65
CA VAL A 76 -5.87 -0.17 -10.56
C VAL A 76 -5.13 -0.64 -9.33
N PHE A 77 -4.46 0.28 -8.65
CA PHE A 77 -3.95 0.11 -7.29
C PHE A 77 -4.75 1.01 -6.34
N SER A 78 -5.27 0.44 -5.25
CA SER A 78 -6.06 1.17 -4.26
C SER A 78 -5.74 0.76 -2.84
N TRP A 79 -6.03 1.65 -1.88
CA TRP A 79 -5.93 1.34 -0.46
C TRP A 79 -6.91 2.18 0.35
N ILE A 80 -7.28 1.67 1.52
CA ILE A 80 -8.06 2.41 2.52
C ILE A 80 -7.13 3.30 3.35
N GLY A 81 -7.56 4.56 3.56
CA GLY A 81 -6.92 5.50 4.47
C GLY A 81 -6.33 6.72 3.78
N GLY A 82 -5.31 7.30 4.42
CA GLY A 82 -4.70 8.57 4.01
C GLY A 82 -3.60 8.44 2.95
N PRO A 83 -3.04 9.58 2.49
CA PRO A 83 -1.98 9.61 1.49
C PRO A 83 -0.64 9.03 1.98
N ARG A 84 -0.45 8.91 3.30
CA ARG A 84 0.67 8.19 3.90
C ARG A 84 0.12 7.01 4.69
N ARG A 85 0.53 5.79 4.36
CA ARG A 85 0.00 4.56 4.97
C ARG A 85 1.12 3.57 5.24
N ALA A 86 1.04 2.89 6.39
CA ALA A 86 1.83 1.71 6.70
C ALA A 86 0.88 0.51 6.75
N ILE A 87 1.24 -0.59 6.10
CA ILE A 87 0.43 -1.80 6.01
C ILE A 87 1.28 -2.96 6.54
N HIS A 88 0.77 -3.61 7.58
CA HIS A 88 1.33 -4.84 8.10
C HIS A 88 0.66 -6.02 7.37
N PRO A 89 1.41 -6.87 6.63
CA PRO A 89 0.80 -7.89 5.76
C PRO A 89 -0.09 -8.87 6.52
N GLY A 90 0.29 -9.29 7.73
CA GLY A 90 -0.55 -10.17 8.56
C GLY A 90 -1.80 -9.52 9.18
N LYS A 91 -2.12 -8.28 8.80
CA LYS A 91 -3.31 -7.52 9.26
C LYS A 91 -4.03 -6.84 8.10
N ALA A 92 -3.71 -7.22 6.87
CA ALA A 92 -4.25 -6.62 5.68
C ALA A 92 -4.79 -7.72 4.79
N GLU A 93 -5.92 -7.44 4.16
CA GLU A 93 -6.53 -8.34 3.18
C GLU A 93 -6.78 -7.56 1.89
N GLY A 94 -6.67 -8.25 0.76
CA GLY A 94 -7.18 -7.79 -0.51
C GLY A 94 -8.66 -8.14 -0.68
N SER A 95 -9.35 -7.48 -1.59
CA SER A 95 -10.71 -7.86 -1.99
C SER A 95 -10.75 -9.21 -2.71
N ASN A 96 -11.96 -9.67 -3.00
CA ASN A 96 -12.21 -10.86 -3.81
C ASN A 96 -11.65 -10.80 -5.25
N VAL A 97 -11.30 -9.62 -5.75
CA VAL A 97 -10.67 -9.40 -7.07
C VAL A 97 -9.20 -9.03 -6.99
N TYR A 98 -8.60 -9.01 -5.79
CA TYR A 98 -7.20 -8.69 -5.57
C TYR A 98 -6.28 -9.58 -6.42
N ASP A 99 -5.39 -9.01 -7.21
CA ASP A 99 -4.41 -9.70 -8.04
C ASP A 99 -3.10 -8.92 -8.12
N PRO A 100 -2.16 -9.14 -7.18
CA PRO A 100 -0.88 -8.46 -7.16
C PRO A 100 0.06 -8.87 -8.29
N THR A 101 -0.28 -9.87 -9.10
CA THR A 101 0.55 -10.29 -10.24
C THR A 101 0.45 -9.34 -11.44
N LEU A 102 -0.50 -8.40 -11.41
CA LEU A 102 -0.74 -7.41 -12.46
C LEU A 102 0.22 -6.22 -12.46
N ILE A 103 1.08 -6.10 -11.44
CA ILE A 103 2.05 -5.00 -11.30
C ILE A 103 3.48 -5.51 -11.38
N SER A 104 4.41 -4.61 -11.73
CA SER A 104 5.83 -4.89 -11.84
C SER A 104 6.65 -3.88 -11.04
N ALA A 105 7.85 -4.30 -10.62
CA ALA A 105 8.73 -3.43 -9.87
C ALA A 105 9.22 -2.27 -10.75
N THR A 106 9.45 -1.13 -10.10
CA THR A 106 10.16 0.03 -10.63
C THR A 106 11.54 0.05 -10.00
N ASP A 107 12.57 0.31 -10.81
CA ASP A 107 13.94 0.41 -10.31
C ASP A 107 14.11 1.63 -9.40
N ASN A 108 14.95 1.49 -8.37
CA ASN A 108 15.38 2.60 -7.49
C ASN A 108 14.25 3.30 -6.71
N VAL A 109 13.21 2.56 -6.28
CA VAL A 109 12.21 3.10 -5.34
C VAL A 109 12.78 3.13 -3.93
N ASP A 110 13.26 4.30 -3.52
CA ASP A 110 13.80 4.53 -2.19
C ASP A 110 12.74 4.46 -1.08
N VAL A 111 13.14 3.95 0.08
CA VAL A 111 12.36 4.02 1.32
C VAL A 111 12.64 5.37 2.01
N PRO A 112 11.62 6.22 2.23
CA PRO A 112 11.76 7.47 2.98
C PRO A 112 12.31 7.24 4.39
N GLU A 113 13.21 8.11 4.83
CA GLU A 113 13.90 7.96 6.11
C GLU A 113 12.96 8.07 7.32
N ASP A 114 11.97 8.95 7.24
CA ASP A 114 10.96 9.11 8.29
C ASP A 114 10.06 7.87 8.43
N PHE A 115 9.81 7.14 7.33
CA PHE A 115 9.14 5.85 7.38
C PHE A 115 9.99 4.79 8.09
N LYS A 116 11.31 4.73 7.81
CA LYS A 116 12.20 3.81 8.52
C LYS A 116 12.18 4.07 10.02
N GLN A 117 12.29 5.33 10.43
CA GLN A 117 12.23 5.74 11.83
C GLN A 117 10.90 5.35 12.49
N TYR A 118 9.78 5.53 11.78
CA TYR A 118 8.46 5.11 12.26
C TYR A 118 8.40 3.60 12.52
N VAL A 119 8.85 2.79 11.55
CA VAL A 119 8.83 1.32 11.66
C VAL A 119 9.79 0.84 12.76
N ASP A 120 10.97 1.45 12.86
CA ASP A 120 11.96 1.12 13.89
C ASP A 120 11.42 1.43 15.29
N GLY A 121 10.81 2.60 15.49
CA GLY A 121 10.16 2.97 16.73
C GLY A 121 9.01 2.04 17.11
N TYR A 122 8.21 1.58 16.14
CA TYR A 122 7.16 0.59 16.35
C TYR A 122 7.72 -0.73 16.88
N PHE A 123 8.73 -1.31 16.23
CA PHE A 123 9.32 -2.57 16.67
C PHE A 123 10.04 -2.46 18.02
N ASP A 124 10.70 -1.34 18.31
CA ASP A 124 11.33 -1.11 19.61
C ASP A 124 10.30 -1.04 20.74
N SER A 125 9.12 -0.47 20.48
CA SER A 125 8.02 -0.46 21.46
C SER A 125 7.50 -1.85 21.78
N LEU A 126 7.40 -2.74 20.78
CA LEU A 126 6.93 -4.12 20.98
C LEU A 126 7.90 -4.92 21.86
N LYS A 127 9.22 -4.76 21.64
CA LYS A 127 10.25 -5.44 22.44
C LYS A 127 10.23 -5.03 23.91
N LYS A 128 10.07 -3.73 24.19
CA LYS A 128 9.98 -3.23 25.57
C LYS A 128 8.80 -3.82 26.34
N HIS A 129 7.73 -4.18 25.66
CA HIS A 129 6.57 -4.82 26.28
C HIS A 129 6.73 -6.33 26.44
N SER A 130 7.47 -7.02 25.56
CA SER A 130 7.74 -8.46 25.71
C SER A 130 8.76 -8.77 26.81
N ASP A 131 9.68 -7.86 27.11
CA ASP A 131 10.71 -8.05 28.15
C ASP A 131 10.20 -7.73 29.58
N SER A 132 8.93 -7.31 29.70
CA SER A 132 8.27 -6.97 30.97
C SER A 132 7.28 -8.03 31.49
N GLU A 133 7.19 -9.18 30.81
CA GLU A 133 6.43 -10.37 31.22
C GLU A 133 7.35 -11.51 31.69
#